data_AF-A0A9W9EV41-F1
#
_entry.id   AF-A0A9W9EV41-F1
#
_cell.length_a   1.000
_cell.length_b   1.000
_cell.length_c   1.000
_cell.angle_alpha   90.00
_cell.angle_beta   90.00
_cell.angle_gamma   90.00
#
_symmetry.space_group_name_H-M   'P 1'
#
loop_
_entity.id
_entity.type
_entity.pdbx_description
1 polymer ?
#
loop_
_entity_poly.entity_id
_entity_poly.type
_entity_poly.pdbx_seq_one_letter_code
_entity_poly.pdbx_strand_id
1 'polypeptide(L)'
;MDIDDILASVDHGPGASRESAAIDHQLLTRFWAAERAVSEVLPWPAPLMERMMDRVRIQIETIEDLAASSADMDPSTKHTTHNPNLNLRLSILQTDLARTQYLLRSLLRQRLSKLSKHSMHYLVKLASRSKNPLISDSQSQSQSQSQSQPNSQLTPGDSVPDISSISEISPLSSQEATFVHAHQTMLAGHFGGSFMGAFPPQLRRLDDNAGGTSMVQGPEMKEVVFVRCLVVEVPVVVPGDEGEEDHGVLMRMGDVWVVQWEGVREAWMKGLVELL
;
A
#
# COMPACT_ATOMS: atom_id res chain seq x y z
N MET A 1 22.41 -11.16 -37.10
CA MET A 1 21.60 -11.50 -35.92
C MET A 1 22.46 -11.12 -34.74
N ASP A 2 22.15 -9.98 -34.13
CA ASP A 2 22.84 -9.53 -32.93
C ASP A 2 22.44 -10.40 -31.75
N ILE A 3 23.40 -10.67 -30.87
CA ILE A 3 23.18 -11.47 -29.65
C ILE A 3 22.12 -10.78 -28.75
N ASP A 4 22.01 -9.47 -28.83
CA ASP A 4 21.02 -8.67 -28.12
C ASP A 4 19.57 -8.95 -28.57
N ASP A 5 19.32 -9.26 -29.85
CA ASP A 5 17.99 -9.68 -30.34
C ASP A 5 17.61 -11.07 -29.81
N ILE A 6 18.60 -11.95 -29.63
CA ILE A 6 18.40 -13.30 -29.08
C ILE A 6 18.09 -13.21 -27.58
N LEU A 7 18.82 -12.37 -26.84
CA LEU A 7 18.58 -12.14 -25.41
C LEU A 7 17.23 -11.43 -25.17
N ALA A 8 16.87 -10.47 -26.02
CA ALA A 8 15.54 -9.86 -25.99
C ALA A 8 14.44 -10.90 -26.25
N SER A 9 14.59 -11.80 -27.23
CA SER A 9 13.57 -12.81 -27.53
C SER A 9 13.33 -13.84 -26.41
N VAL A 10 14.32 -14.07 -25.55
CA VAL A 10 14.21 -14.92 -24.35
C VAL A 10 13.43 -14.22 -23.22
N ASP A 11 13.35 -12.88 -23.26
CA ASP A 11 12.68 -12.05 -22.23
C ASP A 11 11.16 -11.89 -22.45
N HIS A 12 10.62 -12.30 -23.61
CA HIS A 12 9.20 -12.09 -23.98
C HIS A 12 8.28 -13.30 -23.72
N GLY A 13 8.72 -14.28 -22.93
CA GLY A 13 7.88 -15.43 -22.55
C GLY A 13 6.86 -15.10 -21.47
N PRO A 14 5.61 -15.62 -21.54
CA PRO A 14 4.64 -15.49 -20.47
C PRO A 14 5.08 -16.38 -19.30
N GLY A 15 5.85 -15.79 -18.39
CA GLY A 15 6.59 -16.50 -17.34
C GLY A 15 7.97 -15.88 -17.20
N ALA A 16 7.99 -14.62 -16.78
CA ALA A 16 9.16 -13.75 -16.78
C ALA A 16 10.44 -14.40 -16.25
N SER A 17 11.55 -14.13 -16.95
CA SER A 17 12.92 -14.64 -16.71
C SER A 17 13.26 -14.83 -15.22
N ARG A 18 14.08 -15.85 -14.90
CA ARG A 18 14.58 -16.10 -13.54
C ARG A 18 15.21 -14.85 -12.91
N GLU A 19 15.83 -14.00 -13.71
CA GLU A 19 16.42 -12.74 -13.29
C GLU A 19 15.33 -11.73 -12.88
N SER A 20 14.23 -11.67 -13.65
CA SER A 20 13.05 -10.87 -13.31
C SER A 20 12.37 -11.34 -12.01
N ALA A 21 12.33 -12.66 -11.74
CA ALA A 21 11.78 -13.18 -10.47
C ALA A 21 12.62 -12.77 -9.25
N ALA A 22 13.95 -12.80 -9.37
CA ALA A 22 14.84 -12.35 -8.29
C ALA A 22 14.71 -10.85 -8.04
N ILE A 23 14.62 -10.04 -9.10
CA ILE A 23 14.40 -8.59 -9.01
C ILE A 23 13.05 -8.29 -8.37
N ASP A 24 11.97 -8.92 -8.81
CA ASP A 24 10.63 -8.72 -8.24
C ASP A 24 10.61 -9.06 -6.73
N HIS A 25 11.30 -10.14 -6.31
CA HIS A 25 11.42 -10.49 -4.89
C HIS A 25 12.20 -9.44 -4.08
N GLN A 26 13.29 -8.89 -4.64
CA GLN A 26 14.04 -7.80 -4.01
C GLN A 26 13.20 -6.53 -3.88
N LEU A 27 12.46 -6.16 -4.94
CA LEU A 27 11.55 -5.02 -4.94
C LEU A 27 10.42 -5.21 -3.92
N LEU A 28 9.85 -6.42 -3.82
CA LEU A 28 8.84 -6.74 -2.81
C LEU A 28 9.40 -6.61 -1.40
N THR A 29 10.62 -7.09 -1.16
CA THR A 29 11.28 -7.00 0.15
C THR A 29 11.55 -5.55 0.53
N ARG A 30 12.03 -4.73 -0.41
CA ARG A 30 12.24 -3.29 -0.22
C ARG A 30 10.94 -2.56 0.08
N PHE A 31 9.88 -2.83 -0.68
CA PHE A 31 8.57 -2.24 -0.45
C PHE A 31 7.98 -2.68 0.91
N TRP A 32 8.17 -3.95 1.28
CA TRP A 32 7.76 -4.47 2.59
C TRP A 32 8.49 -3.79 3.75
N ALA A 33 9.80 -3.56 3.64
CA ALA A 33 10.55 -2.81 4.64
C ALA A 33 10.07 -1.36 4.73
N ALA A 34 9.91 -0.68 3.58
CA ALA A 34 9.39 0.68 3.50
C ALA A 34 8.00 0.83 4.15
N GLU A 35 7.08 -0.09 3.85
CA GLU A 35 5.73 -0.08 4.41
C GLU A 35 5.72 -0.30 5.93
N ARG A 36 6.77 -0.90 6.50
CA ARG A 36 6.90 -1.06 7.96
C ARG A 36 7.56 0.14 8.63
N ALA A 37 8.43 0.85 7.92
CA ALA A 37 9.19 1.98 8.44
C ALA A 37 8.35 3.26 8.59
N VAL A 38 7.24 3.36 7.84
CA VAL A 38 6.42 4.57 7.74
C VAL A 38 5.01 4.32 8.28
N SER A 39 4.36 5.32 8.87
CA SER A 39 3.00 5.32 9.41
C SER A 39 1.93 5.57 8.34
N GLU A 40 2.23 6.38 7.32
CA GLU A 40 1.35 6.52 6.15
C GLU A 40 1.35 5.26 5.26
N VAL A 41 0.27 5.10 4.50
CA VAL A 41 0.13 4.01 3.53
C VAL A 41 0.81 4.43 2.24
N LEU A 42 1.80 3.65 1.81
CA LEU A 42 2.56 3.94 0.60
C LEU A 42 1.73 3.65 -0.66
N PRO A 43 2.07 4.22 -1.84
CA PRO A 43 1.37 3.95 -3.09
C PRO A 43 1.38 2.46 -3.44
N TRP A 44 0.20 1.91 -3.76
CA TRP A 44 0.05 0.51 -4.15
C TRP A 44 0.82 0.18 -5.44
N PRO A 45 1.82 -0.73 -5.40
CA PRO A 45 2.61 -1.08 -6.57
C PRO A 45 1.91 -2.17 -7.40
N ALA A 46 0.80 -1.82 -8.05
CA ALA A 46 -0.05 -2.77 -8.78
C ALA A 46 0.72 -3.70 -9.73
N PRO A 47 1.62 -3.21 -10.62
CA PRO A 47 2.29 -4.09 -11.58
C PRO A 47 3.21 -5.13 -10.92
N LEU A 48 3.86 -4.76 -9.80
CA LEU A 48 4.72 -5.68 -9.05
C LEU A 48 3.88 -6.74 -8.35
N MET A 49 2.79 -6.32 -7.69
CA MET A 49 1.92 -7.22 -6.96
C MET A 49 1.23 -8.24 -7.87
N GLU A 50 0.77 -7.82 -9.06
CA GLU A 50 0.19 -8.70 -10.07
C GLU A 50 1.19 -9.77 -10.51
N ARG A 51 2.40 -9.37 -10.92
CA ARG A 51 3.46 -10.33 -11.30
C ARG A 51 3.82 -11.30 -10.16
N MET A 52 3.94 -10.80 -8.92
CA MET A 52 4.25 -11.64 -7.76
C MET A 52 3.14 -12.64 -7.45
N MET A 53 1.87 -12.22 -7.53
CA MET A 53 0.73 -13.11 -7.30
C MET A 53 0.60 -14.17 -8.39
N ASP A 54 0.83 -13.81 -9.65
CA ASP A 54 0.84 -14.75 -10.78
C ASP A 54 1.96 -15.78 -10.63
N ARG A 55 3.18 -15.35 -10.26
CA ARG A 55 4.30 -16.28 -9.98
C ARG A 55 4.00 -17.22 -8.82
N VAL A 56 3.40 -16.72 -7.74
CA VAL A 56 2.99 -17.56 -6.61
C VAL A 56 1.96 -18.61 -7.04
N ARG A 57 0.99 -18.21 -7.87
CA ARG A 57 0.00 -19.14 -8.43
C ARG A 57 0.66 -20.24 -9.26
N ILE A 58 1.51 -19.87 -10.21
CA ILE A 58 2.24 -20.83 -11.07
C ILE A 58 3.13 -21.74 -10.21
N GLN A 59 3.83 -21.19 -9.21
CA GLN A 59 4.69 -21.98 -8.32
C GLN A 59 3.89 -23.01 -7.52
N ILE A 60 2.67 -22.68 -7.09
CA ILE A 60 1.76 -23.65 -6.43
C ILE A 60 1.43 -24.80 -7.40
N GLU A 61 0.97 -24.49 -8.61
CA GLU A 61 0.65 -25.49 -9.64
C GLU A 61 1.85 -26.42 -9.92
N THR A 62 3.05 -25.85 -10.08
CA THR A 62 4.27 -26.66 -10.32
C THR A 62 4.66 -27.55 -9.14
N ILE A 63 4.42 -27.13 -7.89
CA ILE A 63 4.72 -27.93 -6.71
C ILE A 63 3.70 -29.07 -6.60
N GLU A 64 2.43 -28.81 -6.90
CA GLU A 64 1.38 -29.82 -6.92
C GLU A 64 1.66 -30.90 -7.97
N ASP A 65 2.05 -30.51 -9.19
CA ASP A 65 2.42 -31.45 -10.26
C ASP A 65 3.65 -32.30 -9.91
N LEU A 66 4.70 -31.67 -9.35
CA LEU A 66 5.90 -32.39 -8.91
C LEU A 66 5.58 -33.34 -7.74
N ALA A 67 4.71 -32.94 -6.82
CA ALA A 67 4.26 -33.79 -5.73
C ALA A 67 3.47 -35.00 -6.24
N ALA A 68 2.55 -34.80 -7.18
CA ALA A 68 1.79 -35.89 -7.81
C ALA A 68 2.71 -36.89 -8.52
N SER A 69 3.70 -36.42 -9.28
CA SER A 69 4.68 -37.29 -9.96
C SER A 69 5.55 -38.14 -9.01
N SER A 70 5.71 -37.69 -7.75
CA SER A 70 6.45 -38.43 -6.73
C SER A 70 5.61 -39.53 -6.05
N ALA A 71 4.28 -39.43 -6.11
CA ALA A 71 3.35 -40.35 -5.46
C ALA A 71 3.05 -41.61 -6.29
N ASP A 72 3.18 -41.57 -7.62
CA ASP A 72 2.92 -42.70 -8.54
C ASP A 72 4.06 -43.76 -8.57
N MET A 73 4.97 -43.73 -7.60
CA MET A 73 6.03 -44.72 -7.46
C MET A 73 5.50 -45.99 -6.77
N ASP A 74 4.95 -46.92 -7.57
CA ASP A 74 4.54 -48.26 -7.12
C ASP A 74 5.74 -49.06 -6.56
N PRO A 75 5.67 -49.58 -5.31
CA PRO A 75 6.74 -50.37 -4.69
C PRO A 75 7.03 -51.72 -5.40
N SER A 76 6.23 -52.14 -6.38
CA SER A 76 6.41 -53.44 -7.06
C SER A 76 7.42 -53.45 -8.20
N THR A 77 7.78 -52.28 -8.76
CA THR A 77 8.75 -52.17 -9.87
C THR A 77 10.16 -51.92 -9.33
N LYS A 78 10.92 -53.02 -9.18
CA LYS A 78 12.27 -53.12 -8.56
C LYS A 78 13.43 -52.43 -9.30
N HIS A 79 13.18 -51.40 -10.10
CA HIS A 79 14.25 -50.54 -10.65
C HIS A 79 13.98 -49.08 -10.31
N THR A 80 13.75 -48.83 -9.03
CA THR A 80 13.39 -47.54 -8.47
C THR A 80 14.63 -46.65 -8.39
N THR A 81 14.80 -45.77 -9.38
CA THR A 81 15.66 -44.60 -9.21
C THR A 81 14.95 -43.64 -8.24
N HIS A 82 15.05 -43.89 -6.94
CA HIS A 82 14.78 -42.88 -5.93
C HIS A 82 15.64 -41.67 -6.31
N ASN A 83 15.04 -40.63 -6.88
CA ASN A 83 15.73 -39.40 -7.24
C ASN A 83 15.78 -38.54 -5.97
N PRO A 84 16.82 -38.62 -5.10
CA PRO A 84 16.90 -37.78 -3.90
C PRO A 84 16.84 -36.29 -4.27
N ASN A 85 17.25 -35.96 -5.49
CA ASN A 85 17.15 -34.64 -6.10
C ASN A 85 15.70 -34.13 -6.22
N LEU A 86 14.70 -35.01 -6.40
CA LEU A 86 13.30 -34.58 -6.51
C LEU A 86 12.74 -34.13 -5.15
N ASN A 87 12.94 -34.93 -4.10
CA ASN A 87 12.52 -34.58 -2.74
C ASN A 87 13.22 -33.31 -2.25
N LEU A 88 14.52 -33.18 -2.51
CA LEU A 88 15.26 -31.95 -2.19
C LEU A 88 14.71 -30.75 -2.97
N ARG A 89 14.48 -30.89 -4.28
CA ARG A 89 13.93 -29.83 -5.13
C ARG A 89 12.55 -29.37 -4.64
N LEU A 90 11.68 -30.32 -4.30
CA LEU A 90 10.34 -30.03 -3.78
C LEU A 90 10.42 -29.29 -2.43
N SER A 91 11.30 -29.72 -1.52
CA SER A 91 11.52 -29.03 -0.24
C SER A 91 12.03 -27.60 -0.42
N ILE A 92 12.97 -27.37 -1.36
CA ILE A 92 13.47 -26.04 -1.68
C ILE A 92 12.34 -25.15 -2.24
N LEU A 93 11.57 -25.65 -3.22
CA LEU A 93 10.47 -24.89 -3.83
C LEU A 93 9.37 -24.55 -2.83
N GLN A 94 9.01 -25.49 -1.94
CA GLN A 94 8.05 -25.24 -0.87
C GLN A 94 8.54 -24.19 0.13
N THR A 95 9.81 -24.26 0.52
CA THR A 95 10.40 -23.28 1.44
C THR A 95 10.44 -21.88 0.81
N ASP A 96 10.80 -21.79 -0.47
CA ASP A 96 10.84 -20.53 -1.21
C ASP A 96 9.44 -19.92 -1.39
N LEU A 97 8.45 -20.75 -1.76
CA LEU A 97 7.05 -20.34 -1.83
C LEU A 97 6.56 -19.81 -0.48
N ALA A 98 6.85 -20.52 0.62
CA ALA A 98 6.44 -20.10 1.95
C ALA A 98 7.02 -18.73 2.35
N ARG A 99 8.30 -18.46 2.00
CA ARG A 99 8.95 -17.17 2.24
C ARG A 99 8.28 -16.03 1.47
N THR A 100 8.00 -16.25 0.19
CA THR A 100 7.33 -15.23 -0.65
C THR A 100 5.90 -14.98 -0.18
N GLN A 101 5.14 -16.04 0.14
CA GLN A 101 3.80 -15.88 0.67
C GLN A 101 3.78 -15.19 2.04
N TYR A 102 4.79 -15.43 2.89
CA TYR A 102 4.92 -14.72 4.17
C TYR A 102 5.09 -13.21 3.94
N LEU A 103 5.97 -12.79 3.02
CA LEU A 103 6.16 -11.37 2.70
C LEU A 103 4.87 -10.73 2.18
N LEU A 104 4.19 -11.38 1.22
CA LEU A 104 2.91 -10.88 0.67
C LEU A 104 1.85 -10.73 1.76
N ARG A 105 1.64 -11.77 2.59
CA ARG A 105 0.66 -11.71 3.68
C ARG A 105 1.03 -10.67 4.74
N SER A 106 2.31 -10.56 5.07
CA SER A 106 2.79 -9.56 6.04
C SER A 106 2.57 -8.15 5.53
N LEU A 107 2.86 -7.89 4.25
CA LEU A 107 2.64 -6.59 3.61
C LEU A 107 1.16 -6.21 3.64
N LEU A 108 0.29 -7.11 3.18
CA LEU A 108 -1.16 -6.88 3.17
C LEU A 108 -1.72 -6.63 4.57
N ARG A 109 -1.31 -7.42 5.57
CA ARG A 109 -1.73 -7.22 6.96
C ARG A 109 -1.28 -5.87 7.51
N GLN A 110 -0.06 -5.44 7.22
CA GLN A 110 0.45 -4.13 7.64
C GLN A 110 -0.38 -3.01 7.04
N ARG A 111 -0.63 -3.06 5.73
CA ARG A 111 -1.45 -2.05 5.02
C ARG A 111 -2.87 -1.99 5.57
N LEU A 112 -3.53 -3.13 5.74
CA LEU A 112 -4.87 -3.20 6.34
C LEU A 112 -4.90 -2.62 7.75
N SER A 113 -3.87 -2.84 8.56
CA SER A 113 -3.77 -2.27 9.91
C SER A 113 -3.61 -0.74 9.91
N LYS A 114 -2.89 -0.17 8.95
CA LYS A 114 -2.78 1.29 8.79
C LYS A 114 -4.08 1.90 8.28
N LEU A 115 -4.72 1.23 7.32
CA LEU A 115 -5.98 1.65 6.73
C LEU A 115 -7.13 1.60 7.73
N SER A 116 -7.18 0.60 8.62
CA SER A 116 -8.19 0.54 9.67
C SER A 116 -8.00 1.64 10.73
N LYS A 117 -6.75 2.03 11.02
CA LYS A 117 -6.43 3.12 11.95
C LYS A 117 -6.80 4.51 11.40
N HIS A 118 -6.56 4.75 10.12
CA HIS A 118 -6.76 6.05 9.47
C HIS A 118 -7.83 6.01 8.36
N SER A 119 -8.88 5.20 8.54
CA SER A 119 -9.92 4.94 7.54
C SER A 119 -10.58 6.22 7.02
N MET A 120 -11.05 7.07 7.95
CA MET A 120 -11.69 8.34 7.63
C MET A 120 -10.77 9.28 6.85
N HIS A 121 -9.49 9.38 7.24
CA HIS A 121 -8.53 10.25 6.57
C HIS A 121 -8.36 9.85 5.09
N TYR A 122 -8.21 8.56 4.80
CA TYR A 122 -8.08 8.10 3.41
C TYR A 122 -9.37 8.26 2.61
N LEU A 123 -10.55 8.00 3.19
CA LEU A 123 -11.83 8.22 2.52
C LEU A 123 -12.06 9.69 2.17
N VAL A 124 -11.80 10.60 3.12
CA VAL A 124 -11.92 12.04 2.89
C VAL A 124 -10.92 12.49 1.81
N LYS A 125 -9.69 11.98 1.83
CA LYS A 125 -8.69 12.26 0.79
C LYS A 125 -9.15 11.81 -0.59
N LEU A 126 -9.70 10.60 -0.71
CA LEU A 126 -10.27 10.10 -1.98
C LEU A 126 -11.45 10.96 -2.45
N ALA A 127 -12.38 11.30 -1.55
CA ALA A 127 -13.54 12.13 -1.88
C ALA A 127 -13.16 13.56 -2.28
N SER A 128 -12.14 14.15 -1.63
CA SER A 128 -11.64 15.49 -1.97
C SER A 128 -11.05 15.55 -3.38
N ARG A 129 -10.48 14.44 -3.85
CA ARG A 129 -9.87 14.31 -5.18
C ARG A 129 -10.88 14.17 -6.31
N SER A 130 -12.06 13.62 -6.03
CA SER A 130 -13.20 13.57 -6.97
C SER A 130 -13.80 14.95 -7.27
N LYS A 131 -13.71 15.89 -6.32
CA LYS A 131 -14.11 17.29 -6.51
C LYS A 131 -13.09 18.01 -7.38
N ASN A 132 -13.15 17.76 -8.69
CA ASN A 132 -12.31 18.41 -9.68
C ASN A 132 -12.43 19.95 -9.57
N PRO A 133 -11.32 20.73 -9.49
CA PRO A 133 -11.36 22.19 -9.34
C PRO A 133 -11.81 22.99 -10.58
N LEU A 134 -12.17 22.33 -11.70
CA LEU A 134 -12.35 22.98 -13.01
C LEU A 134 -13.74 23.55 -13.29
N ILE A 135 -14.63 23.64 -12.29
CA ILE A 135 -15.88 24.41 -12.36
C ILE A 135 -16.09 25.14 -11.02
N SER A 136 -15.25 26.13 -10.70
CA SER A 136 -15.55 27.05 -9.60
C SER A 136 -14.99 28.47 -9.73
N ASP A 137 -14.54 28.90 -10.91
CA ASP A 137 -14.19 30.30 -11.18
C ASP A 137 -15.41 31.17 -11.55
N SER A 138 -16.54 30.93 -10.89
CA SER A 138 -17.68 31.84 -10.94
C SER A 138 -18.52 31.69 -9.68
N GLN A 139 -18.03 32.22 -8.55
CA GLN A 139 -18.82 32.90 -7.49
C GLN A 139 -17.98 33.08 -6.21
N SER A 140 -16.99 33.97 -6.27
CA SER A 140 -16.53 34.70 -5.09
C SER A 140 -17.46 35.89 -4.86
N GLN A 141 -18.60 35.67 -4.18
CA GLN A 141 -19.33 36.64 -3.34
C GLN A 141 -20.67 36.06 -2.84
N SER A 142 -20.68 35.51 -1.63
CA SER A 142 -21.81 35.51 -0.68
C SER A 142 -21.36 34.78 0.58
N GLN A 143 -20.88 35.50 1.59
CA GLN A 143 -21.67 35.84 2.77
C GLN A 143 -22.37 34.62 3.38
N SER A 144 -21.77 34.15 4.48
CA SER A 144 -22.44 33.63 5.68
C SER A 144 -23.97 33.74 5.67
N GLN A 145 -24.64 32.62 5.37
CA GLN A 145 -25.98 32.32 5.86
C GLN A 145 -26.25 30.82 5.70
N SER A 146 -26.00 30.11 6.79
CA SER A 146 -26.61 28.81 7.06
C SER A 146 -28.13 28.99 7.13
N GLN A 147 -28.84 28.68 6.04
CA GLN A 147 -30.30 28.53 6.05
C GLN A 147 -30.71 27.15 5.49
N SER A 148 -31.05 26.29 6.46
CA SER A 148 -32.18 25.35 6.46
C SER A 148 -32.40 24.42 5.27
N GLN A 149 -31.86 23.20 5.37
CA GLN A 149 -32.70 22.02 5.16
C GLN A 149 -33.44 21.72 6.49
N PRO A 150 -34.78 21.58 6.49
CA PRO A 150 -35.51 21.21 7.68
C PRO A 150 -35.44 19.68 7.86
N ASN A 151 -34.95 19.24 9.01
CA ASN A 151 -35.19 17.89 9.55
C ASN A 151 -34.48 16.68 8.89
N SER A 152 -33.24 16.84 8.40
CA SER A 152 -32.37 15.66 8.25
C SER A 152 -31.83 15.27 9.63
N GLN A 153 -32.28 14.12 10.15
CA GLN A 153 -31.65 13.49 11.31
C GLN A 153 -30.20 13.19 10.91
N LEU A 154 -29.26 14.05 11.28
CA LEU A 154 -27.83 13.84 11.05
C LEU A 154 -27.44 12.48 11.66
N THR A 155 -27.08 11.54 10.80
CA THR A 155 -26.66 10.20 11.22
C THR A 155 -25.15 10.08 11.14
N PRO A 156 -24.54 9.20 11.95
CA PRO A 156 -23.11 8.90 11.82
C PRO A 156 -22.73 8.35 10.43
N GLY A 157 -23.68 7.74 9.71
CA GLY A 157 -23.49 7.22 8.36
C GLY A 157 -23.25 8.31 7.32
N ASP A 158 -23.78 9.52 7.53
CA ASP A 158 -23.61 10.66 6.61
C ASP A 158 -22.17 11.18 6.59
N SER A 159 -21.34 10.78 7.56
CA SER A 159 -19.91 11.11 7.61
C SER A 159 -19.07 10.24 6.66
N VAL A 160 -19.61 9.12 6.14
CA VAL A 160 -18.87 8.22 5.23
C VAL A 160 -19.02 8.71 3.79
N PRO A 161 -17.94 9.11 3.11
CA PRO A 161 -18.00 9.52 1.71
C PRO A 161 -18.32 8.33 0.80
N ASP A 162 -19.19 8.53 -0.19
CA ASP A 162 -19.43 7.54 -1.25
C ASP A 162 -18.22 7.48 -2.18
N ILE A 163 -17.65 6.29 -2.35
CA ILE A 163 -16.46 6.03 -3.17
C ILE A 163 -16.78 5.43 -4.54
N SER A 164 -18.06 5.17 -4.86
CA SER A 164 -18.47 4.47 -6.09
C SER A 164 -18.12 5.19 -7.39
N SER A 165 -17.93 6.52 -7.35
CA SER A 165 -17.68 7.38 -8.51
C SER A 165 -16.21 7.77 -8.71
N ILE A 166 -15.28 7.24 -7.91
CA ILE A 166 -13.89 7.72 -7.85
C ILE A 166 -12.99 6.96 -8.84
N SER A 167 -12.43 7.67 -9.82
CA SER A 167 -11.50 7.10 -10.81
C SER A 167 -10.04 6.98 -10.32
N GLU A 168 -9.61 7.84 -9.38
CA GLU A 168 -8.23 7.83 -8.85
C GLU A 168 -8.18 7.29 -7.41
N ILE A 169 -7.86 6.00 -7.26
CA ILE A 169 -7.89 5.29 -5.98
C ILE A 169 -6.51 5.30 -5.26
N SER A 170 -5.48 5.86 -5.91
CA SER A 170 -4.13 5.97 -5.34
C SER A 170 -4.14 6.78 -4.03
N PRO A 171 -3.51 6.29 -2.93
CA PRO A 171 -2.50 5.20 -2.87
C PRO A 171 -3.02 3.76 -2.62
N LEU A 172 -4.34 3.53 -2.63
CA LEU A 172 -4.94 2.25 -2.26
C LEU A 172 -5.13 1.32 -3.47
N SER A 173 -5.23 0.02 -3.21
CA SER A 173 -5.78 -0.93 -4.18
C SER A 173 -7.32 -0.83 -4.24
N SER A 174 -7.94 -1.35 -5.31
CA SER A 174 -9.40 -1.37 -5.43
C SER A 174 -10.08 -2.14 -4.30
N GLN A 175 -9.50 -3.28 -3.92
CA GLN A 175 -9.98 -4.12 -2.81
C GLN A 175 -9.78 -3.42 -1.45
N GLU A 176 -8.66 -2.71 -1.27
CA GLU A 176 -8.39 -1.91 -0.07
C GLU A 176 -9.41 -0.77 0.07
N ALA A 177 -9.76 -0.09 -1.02
CA ALA A 177 -10.76 0.98 -0.99
C ALA A 177 -12.15 0.45 -0.60
N THR A 178 -12.58 -0.69 -1.18
CA THR A 178 -13.83 -1.35 -0.78
C THR A 178 -13.79 -1.76 0.69
N PHE A 179 -12.68 -2.32 1.16
CA PHE A 179 -12.51 -2.70 2.57
C PHE A 179 -12.65 -1.49 3.50
N VAL A 180 -11.97 -0.38 3.22
CA VAL A 180 -12.00 0.83 4.06
C VAL A 180 -13.41 1.41 4.13
N HIS A 181 -14.10 1.50 2.99
CA HIS A 181 -15.48 1.99 2.96
C HIS A 181 -16.41 1.08 3.77
N ALA A 182 -16.39 -0.23 3.52
CA ALA A 182 -17.23 -1.18 4.25
C ALA A 182 -16.94 -1.18 5.77
N HIS A 183 -15.67 -1.12 6.15
CA HIS A 183 -15.23 -1.00 7.54
C HIS A 183 -15.80 0.26 8.20
N GLN A 184 -15.68 1.41 7.52
CA GLN A 184 -16.16 2.68 8.06
C GLN A 184 -17.69 2.76 8.15
N THR A 185 -18.42 2.25 7.16
CA THR A 185 -19.88 2.17 7.20
C THR A 185 -20.36 1.30 8.36
N MET A 186 -19.71 0.15 8.59
CA MET A 186 -20.04 -0.73 9.71
C MET A 186 -19.76 -0.06 11.06
N LEU A 187 -18.62 0.62 11.19
CA LEU A 187 -18.25 1.33 12.40
C LEU A 187 -19.23 2.47 12.72
N ALA A 188 -19.59 3.27 11.71
CA ALA A 188 -20.57 4.34 11.84
C ALA A 188 -21.95 3.82 12.26
N GLY A 189 -22.40 2.72 11.65
CA GLY A 189 -23.64 2.05 12.04
C GLY A 189 -23.62 1.53 13.48
N HIS A 190 -22.53 0.89 13.90
CA HIS A 190 -22.33 0.42 15.27
C HIS A 190 -22.35 1.59 16.27
N PHE A 191 -21.60 2.67 16.00
CA PHE A 191 -21.57 3.84 16.84
C PHE A 191 -22.94 4.52 16.96
N GLY A 192 -23.68 4.61 15.86
CA GLY A 192 -25.06 5.08 15.83
C GLY A 192 -25.98 4.29 16.74
N GLY A 193 -25.95 2.95 16.63
CA GLY A 193 -26.79 2.05 17.42
C GLY A 193 -26.40 1.97 18.91
N SER A 194 -25.12 2.10 19.23
CA SER A 194 -24.62 1.91 20.61
C SER A 194 -24.63 3.16 21.47
N PHE A 195 -24.22 4.32 20.94
CA PHE A 195 -24.06 5.54 21.76
C PHE A 195 -24.47 6.83 21.06
N MET A 196 -24.13 7.03 19.78
CA MET A 196 -24.35 8.32 19.11
C MET A 196 -25.84 8.64 18.91
N GLY A 197 -26.72 7.63 18.89
CA GLY A 197 -28.17 7.83 18.83
C GLY A 197 -28.72 8.65 20.02
N ALA A 198 -28.06 8.62 21.18
CA ALA A 198 -28.44 9.38 22.36
C ALA A 198 -27.97 10.85 22.34
N PHE A 199 -27.06 11.21 21.44
CA PHE A 199 -26.47 12.55 21.38
C PHE A 199 -27.41 13.52 20.62
N PRO A 200 -27.32 14.84 20.86
CA PRO A 200 -27.98 15.84 20.01
C PRO A 200 -27.54 15.70 18.54
N PRO A 201 -28.42 15.96 17.56
CA PRO A 201 -28.14 15.70 16.14
C PRO A 201 -26.89 16.43 15.62
N GLN A 202 -26.55 17.59 16.19
CA GLN A 202 -25.38 18.37 15.80
C GLN A 202 -24.05 17.65 16.11
N LEU A 203 -24.03 16.78 17.12
CA LEU A 203 -22.82 16.07 17.59
C LEU A 203 -22.75 14.61 17.09
N ARG A 204 -23.65 14.21 16.19
CA ARG A 204 -23.71 12.83 15.68
C ARG A 204 -22.75 12.55 14.51
N ARG A 205 -22.03 13.56 14.03
CA ARG A 205 -21.05 13.41 12.96
C ARG A 205 -19.71 12.96 13.50
N LEU A 206 -19.00 12.14 12.71
CA LEU A 206 -17.69 11.61 13.04
C LEU A 206 -16.54 12.43 12.46
N ASP A 207 -16.86 13.35 11.54
CA ASP A 207 -15.92 14.20 10.81
C ASP A 207 -16.01 15.67 11.25
N ASP A 208 -16.47 15.93 12.47
CA ASP A 208 -16.59 17.30 13.00
C ASP A 208 -15.22 17.91 13.33
N ASN A 209 -15.10 19.22 13.09
CA ASN A 209 -13.92 20.03 13.38
C ASN A 209 -14.24 21.16 14.38
N ALA A 210 -15.40 21.08 15.06
CA ALA A 210 -15.76 22.03 16.10
C ALA A 210 -14.69 22.11 17.20
N GLY A 211 -14.31 23.33 17.60
CA GLY A 211 -13.30 23.56 18.64
C GLY A 211 -11.85 23.64 18.14
N GLY A 212 -11.61 23.66 16.82
CA GLY A 212 -10.27 23.88 16.25
C GLY A 212 -9.39 22.62 16.19
N THR A 213 -9.91 21.47 16.62
CA THR A 213 -9.26 20.16 16.51
C THR A 213 -10.05 19.27 15.56
N SER A 214 -9.42 18.73 14.52
CA SER A 214 -10.10 17.80 13.60
C SER A 214 -10.26 16.42 14.23
N MET A 215 -11.48 15.87 14.19
CA MET A 215 -11.72 14.48 14.62
C MET A 215 -11.16 13.44 13.63
N VAL A 216 -10.75 13.86 12.43
CA VAL A 216 -10.11 13.00 11.43
C VAL A 216 -8.60 13.00 11.63
N GLN A 217 -8.08 11.96 12.29
CA GLN A 217 -6.65 11.81 12.56
C GLN A 217 -5.92 11.19 11.36
N GLY A 218 -4.95 11.92 10.81
CA GLY A 218 -4.07 11.46 9.74
C GLY A 218 -2.86 10.67 10.24
N PRO A 219 -2.09 10.05 9.33
CA PRO A 219 -0.80 9.45 9.67
C PRO A 219 0.22 10.52 10.07
N GLU A 220 1.19 10.13 10.91
CA GLU A 220 2.28 11.01 11.34
C GLU A 220 3.30 11.20 10.21
N MET A 221 3.57 12.44 9.82
CA MET A 221 4.51 12.76 8.72
C MET A 221 5.90 13.17 9.23
N LYS A 222 6.00 13.61 10.48
CA LYS A 222 7.27 14.05 11.09
C LYS A 222 7.99 12.92 11.82
N GLU A 223 7.58 11.68 11.58
CA GLU A 223 8.26 10.50 12.12
C GLU A 223 9.67 10.39 11.55
N VAL A 224 10.58 9.85 12.36
CA VAL A 224 11.98 9.72 12.00
C VAL A 224 12.22 8.35 11.37
N VAL A 225 12.83 8.34 10.18
CA VAL A 225 13.10 7.13 9.40
C VAL A 225 14.59 7.00 9.06
N PHE A 226 15.06 5.77 8.91
CA PHE A 226 16.38 5.46 8.39
C PHE A 226 16.31 5.31 6.88
N VAL A 227 17.14 6.05 6.15
CA VAL A 227 17.16 6.04 4.69
C VAL A 227 18.57 5.82 4.16
N ARG A 228 18.69 5.06 3.08
CA ARG A 228 19.93 4.86 2.34
C ARG A 228 19.81 5.45 0.94
N CYS A 229 20.81 6.23 0.54
CA CYS A 229 20.86 6.81 -0.80
C CYS A 229 21.32 5.79 -1.84
N LEU A 230 20.57 5.65 -2.94
CA LEU A 230 20.86 4.70 -4.02
C LEU A 230 21.49 5.35 -5.25
N VAL A 231 21.40 6.67 -5.37
CA VAL A 231 21.93 7.45 -6.50
C VAL A 231 23.12 8.30 -6.06
N VAL A 232 23.82 8.91 -7.03
CA VAL A 232 25.05 9.67 -6.78
C VAL A 232 24.85 10.76 -5.72
N GLU A 233 23.84 11.59 -5.91
CA GLU A 233 23.45 12.65 -4.98
C GLU A 233 21.93 12.83 -4.93
N VAL A 234 21.38 13.03 -3.74
CA VAL A 234 19.96 13.34 -3.52
C VAL A 234 19.84 14.56 -2.62
N PRO A 235 19.10 15.60 -3.02
CA PRO A 235 18.72 16.67 -2.11
C PRO A 235 17.67 16.13 -1.13
N VAL A 236 18.00 16.15 0.16
CA VAL A 236 17.05 15.89 1.24
C VAL A 236 16.71 17.21 1.91
N VAL A 237 15.41 17.46 2.04
CA VAL A 237 14.92 18.64 2.74
C VAL A 237 14.93 18.33 4.22
N VAL A 238 15.79 19.03 4.98
CA VAL A 238 15.75 18.98 6.44
C VAL A 238 14.89 20.16 6.88
N PRO A 239 13.75 19.91 7.54
CA PRO A 239 12.91 21.01 8.00
C PRO A 239 13.68 21.85 9.02
N GLY A 240 13.64 23.17 8.85
CA GLY A 240 14.19 24.11 9.82
C GLY A 240 13.46 24.03 11.16
N ASP A 241 14.15 24.35 12.26
CA ASP A 241 13.46 24.53 13.55
C ASP A 241 12.67 25.85 13.55
N GLU A 242 11.75 26.07 14.51
CA GLU A 242 10.82 27.22 14.51
C GLU A 242 11.47 28.58 14.15
N GLY A 243 11.29 29.02 12.90
CA GLY A 243 11.78 30.31 12.38
C GLY A 243 13.01 30.24 11.46
N GLU A 244 13.58 29.06 11.24
CA GLU A 244 14.66 28.82 10.26
C GLU A 244 14.10 28.28 8.94
N GLU A 245 14.77 28.61 7.82
CA GLU A 245 14.40 28.10 6.50
C GLU A 245 14.81 26.63 6.36
N ASP A 246 14.02 25.87 5.60
CA ASP A 246 14.37 24.48 5.26
C ASP A 246 15.70 24.44 4.52
N HIS A 247 16.63 23.63 5.02
CA HIS A 247 17.94 23.47 4.42
C HIS A 247 18.01 22.17 3.62
N GLY A 248 18.31 22.31 2.32
CA GLY A 248 18.60 21.17 1.46
C GLY A 248 20.01 20.65 1.73
N VAL A 249 20.13 19.44 2.27
CA VAL A 249 21.41 18.76 2.48
C VAL A 249 21.54 17.63 1.45
N LEU A 250 22.74 17.48 0.87
CA LEU A 250 23.00 16.47 -0.16
C LEU A 250 23.45 15.15 0.48
N MET A 251 22.67 14.09 0.29
CA MET A 251 23.05 12.71 0.59
C MET A 251 23.86 12.12 -0.57
N ARG A 252 24.98 11.45 -0.28
CA ARG A 252 25.76 10.73 -1.31
C ARG A 252 25.37 9.27 -1.38
N MET A 253 25.62 8.65 -2.54
CA MET A 253 25.37 7.22 -2.75
C MET A 253 25.97 6.35 -1.63
N GLY A 254 25.13 5.49 -1.04
CA GLY A 254 25.53 4.58 0.04
C GLY A 254 25.44 5.16 1.44
N ASP A 255 25.29 6.48 1.60
CA ASP A 255 25.10 7.10 2.91
C ASP A 255 23.79 6.63 3.54
N VAL A 256 23.82 6.41 4.86
CA VAL A 256 22.65 6.07 5.68
C VAL A 256 22.38 7.19 6.65
N TRP A 257 21.25 7.87 6.51
CA TRP A 257 20.87 8.99 7.35
C TRP A 257 19.58 8.72 8.13
N VAL A 258 19.42 9.51 9.19
CA VAL A 258 18.22 9.57 10.03
C VAL A 258 17.54 10.89 9.75
N VAL A 259 16.36 10.87 9.15
CA VAL A 259 15.66 12.07 8.66
C VAL A 259 14.16 11.98 8.96
N GLN A 260 13.48 13.11 8.94
CA GLN A 260 12.01 13.12 9.01
C GLN A 260 11.40 12.63 7.70
N TRP A 261 10.36 11.80 7.79
CA TRP A 261 9.72 11.19 6.62
C TRP A 261 9.24 12.24 5.60
N GLU A 262 8.64 13.33 6.06
CA GLU A 262 8.17 14.44 5.22
C GLU A 262 9.25 14.96 4.25
N GLY A 263 10.50 15.13 4.72
CA GLY A 263 11.60 15.69 3.94
C GLY A 263 12.21 14.75 2.89
N VAL A 264 11.94 13.43 3.01
CA VAL A 264 12.51 12.39 2.13
C VAL A 264 11.45 11.65 1.29
N ARG A 265 10.17 11.86 1.59
CA ARG A 265 9.03 11.22 0.93
C ARG A 265 9.08 11.31 -0.59
N GLU A 266 9.34 12.50 -1.14
CA GLU A 266 9.41 12.69 -2.60
C GLU A 266 10.60 11.96 -3.23
N ALA A 267 11.75 11.97 -2.56
CA ALA A 267 12.94 11.25 -3.01
C ALA A 267 12.70 9.74 -3.02
N TRP A 268 11.97 9.23 -2.03
CA TRP A 268 11.56 7.83 -1.97
C TRP A 268 10.57 7.47 -3.09
N MET A 269 9.56 8.30 -3.35
CA MET A 269 8.61 8.08 -4.46
C MET A 269 9.29 8.02 -5.83
N LYS A 270 10.40 8.77 -6.01
CA LYS A 270 11.24 8.74 -7.22
C LYS A 270 12.20 7.55 -7.27
N GLY A 271 12.29 6.73 -6.21
CA GLY A 271 13.19 5.59 -6.12
C GLY A 271 14.67 5.97 -5.90
N LEU A 272 14.95 7.19 -5.44
CA LEU A 272 16.31 7.69 -5.25
C LEU A 272 16.94 7.19 -3.93
N VAL A 273 16.08 6.85 -2.97
CA VAL A 273 16.45 6.39 -1.63
C VAL A 273 15.62 5.17 -1.25
N GLU A 274 16.17 4.31 -0.41
CA GLU A 274 15.43 3.20 0.20
C GLU A 274 15.30 3.39 1.71
N LEU A 275 14.17 2.97 2.26
CA LEU A 275 13.93 2.90 3.70
C LEU A 275 14.55 1.62 4.27
N LEU A 276 15.12 1.71 5.47
CA LEU A 276 15.78 0.61 6.18
C LEU A 276 14.94 0.06 7.34
#